data_AF-F0VIY0-F1
#
_entry.id   AF-F0VIY0-F1
#
_cell.length_a   1.000
_cell.length_b   1.000
_cell.length_c   1.000
_cell.angle_alpha   90.00
_cell.angle_beta   90.00
_cell.angle_gamma   90.00
#
_symmetry.space_group_name_H-M   'P 1'
#
loop_
_entity.id
_entity.type
_entity.pdbx_description
1 polymer ?
#
loop_
_entity_poly.entity_id
_entity_poly.type
_entity_poly.pdbx_seq_one_letter_code
_entity_poly.pdbx_strand_id
1 'polypeptide(L)'
;MERNHFVAGLAGPACGVLFLLFVTCLCQASRAMEDQATAIVPNCAVSDNGTACDCNEPTGTGRTAEFTPSASLTESKNTISIQCPNQYEFRPTEKSKVCSVGEDKNAQDLETCNQGNVKIEKFLNPPPTSSPEWIASGAGQTTHSLTLPKSNFPLTNKKFFVGCQEQEGRVNRLLERTPAKKSCVVTVQVEAKKSSLHENVLTCGYGANSNTEKTPVATLTSDNNALTIVCGSEGQLHPTGTPTTAFLCDISTEECSTAVKLTDVFPNFKEAWITVEGETGSNKLVIPEDGFPEEDKMILLGCSLKTASGEDSKKKQNTTVQEEPTCKVKVVIPAGGRASAAASGPSSPMYAFAVGFLSLVVSGAYLTSY
;
A
#
# COMPACT_ATOMS: atom_id res chain seq x y z
N MET A 1 60.27 16.69 -4.84
CA MET A 1 61.53 15.91 -4.80
C MET A 1 61.33 14.71 -5.70
N GLU A 2 62.31 14.50 -6.59
CA GLU A 2 62.53 13.33 -7.46
C GLU A 2 61.44 12.91 -8.47
N ARG A 3 61.76 12.52 -9.72
CA ARG A 3 62.97 12.64 -10.55
C ARG A 3 62.62 12.16 -11.97
N ASN A 4 63.06 12.92 -12.97
CA ASN A 4 63.57 12.59 -14.33
C ASN A 4 62.86 11.51 -15.18
N HIS A 5 62.72 11.61 -16.51
CA HIS A 5 63.69 12.04 -17.53
C HIS A 5 62.98 12.60 -18.78
N PHE A 6 63.54 13.69 -19.35
CA PHE A 6 63.18 14.34 -20.64
C PHE A 6 64.07 13.73 -21.76
N VAL A 7 63.56 13.21 -22.90
CA VAL A 7 62.91 13.80 -24.11
C VAL A 7 63.89 14.08 -25.27
N ALA A 8 63.67 13.30 -26.34
CA ALA A 8 63.55 13.59 -27.78
C ALA A 8 64.73 13.99 -28.71
N GLY A 9 64.60 13.45 -29.94
CA GLY A 9 65.07 13.98 -31.22
C GLY A 9 65.15 12.87 -32.28
N LEU A 10 64.14 12.69 -33.16
CA LEU A 10 64.06 13.16 -34.57
C LEU A 10 65.04 12.43 -35.52
N ALA A 11 64.75 11.97 -36.74
CA ALA A 11 63.62 11.98 -37.68
C ALA A 11 64.01 11.08 -38.88
N GLY A 12 63.06 10.67 -39.75
CA GLY A 12 63.37 10.29 -41.14
C GLY A 12 62.65 9.05 -41.72
N PRO A 13 61.82 9.18 -42.79
CA PRO A 13 60.92 8.13 -43.28
C PRO A 13 61.36 7.51 -44.63
N ALA A 14 60.88 6.30 -44.97
CA ALA A 14 60.50 5.92 -46.36
C ALA A 14 59.94 4.48 -46.47
N CYS A 15 58.79 4.38 -47.14
CA CYS A 15 58.33 3.34 -48.08
C CYS A 15 58.47 1.83 -47.76
N GLY A 16 57.30 1.17 -47.71
CA GLY A 16 56.97 0.13 -48.70
C GLY A 16 56.62 -1.28 -48.18
N VAL A 17 55.43 -1.75 -48.59
CA VAL A 17 55.08 -3.17 -48.87
C VAL A 17 54.90 -4.06 -47.63
N LEU A 18 53.92 -4.97 -47.44
CA LEU A 18 52.65 -5.39 -48.05
C LEU A 18 52.23 -6.58 -47.15
N PHE A 19 50.96 -6.62 -46.72
CA PHE A 19 50.16 -7.79 -46.27
C PHE A 19 50.80 -8.93 -45.44
N LEU A 20 50.31 -9.14 -44.21
CA LEU A 20 49.63 -10.37 -43.74
C LEU A 20 49.53 -10.40 -42.20
N LEU A 21 48.47 -11.07 -41.70
CA LEU A 21 48.12 -11.42 -40.30
C LEU A 21 47.12 -10.52 -39.57
N PHE A 22 45.91 -10.42 -40.14
CA PHE A 22 44.66 -10.27 -39.38
C PHE A 22 44.29 -11.60 -38.70
N VAL A 23 45.00 -11.98 -37.64
CA VAL A 23 44.51 -13.00 -36.70
C VAL A 23 45.13 -12.70 -35.35
N THR A 24 44.44 -11.95 -34.49
CA THR A 24 44.50 -12.18 -33.04
C THR A 24 43.39 -11.42 -32.32
N CYS A 25 42.68 -12.17 -31.48
CA CYS A 25 41.98 -11.71 -30.30
C CYS A 25 40.58 -11.05 -30.44
N LEU A 26 39.69 -11.67 -31.22
CA LEU A 26 38.23 -11.50 -31.08
C LEU A 26 37.59 -12.49 -30.06
N CYS A 27 38.38 -13.08 -29.15
CA CYS A 27 37.91 -14.12 -28.21
C CYS A 27 37.63 -13.63 -26.78
N GLN A 28 37.43 -12.34 -26.53
CA GLN A 28 37.07 -11.86 -25.18
C GLN A 28 35.74 -11.10 -25.07
N ALA A 29 34.92 -11.07 -26.12
CA ALA A 29 33.62 -10.39 -26.11
C ALA A 29 32.40 -11.36 -26.10
N SER A 30 32.55 -12.58 -25.57
CA SER A 30 31.50 -13.61 -25.62
C SER A 30 31.10 -14.15 -24.24
N ARG A 31 31.15 -13.35 -23.18
CA ARG A 31 30.68 -13.77 -21.84
C ARG A 31 29.54 -12.93 -21.26
N ALA A 32 28.86 -12.14 -22.09
CA ALA A 32 27.74 -11.32 -21.64
C ALA A 32 26.54 -11.43 -22.58
N MET A 33 26.12 -12.64 -22.96
CA MET A 33 24.78 -12.90 -23.54
C MET A 33 24.39 -14.37 -23.32
N GLU A 34 24.06 -14.77 -22.08
CA GLU A 34 23.35 -16.04 -21.87
C GLU A 34 22.56 -16.00 -20.55
N ASP A 35 21.70 -14.99 -20.37
CA ASP A 35 20.77 -14.90 -19.23
C ASP A 35 19.33 -14.56 -19.67
N GLN A 36 19.04 -14.64 -20.98
CA GLN A 36 17.71 -14.32 -21.54
C GLN A 36 16.94 -15.54 -22.09
N ALA A 37 17.53 -16.73 -22.14
CA ALA A 37 16.91 -17.89 -22.80
C ALA A 37 15.91 -18.67 -21.93
N THR A 38 15.75 -18.31 -20.65
CA THR A 38 14.99 -19.10 -19.64
C THR A 38 13.83 -18.35 -18.97
N ALA A 39 13.65 -17.06 -19.22
CA ALA A 39 12.59 -16.26 -18.60
C ALA A 39 11.35 -16.13 -19.51
N ILE A 40 10.18 -16.52 -19.01
CA ILE A 40 8.88 -16.24 -19.64
C ILE A 40 8.33 -14.95 -19.03
N VAL A 41 7.98 -13.99 -19.89
CA VAL A 41 7.34 -12.73 -19.46
C VAL A 41 5.85 -12.99 -19.25
N PRO A 42 5.31 -12.81 -18.02
CA PRO A 42 3.88 -12.99 -17.78
C PRO A 42 3.06 -11.91 -18.49
N ASN A 43 1.89 -12.30 -19.01
CA ASN A 43 0.88 -11.38 -19.48
C ASN A 43 -0.13 -11.13 -18.36
N CYS A 44 0.01 -10.00 -17.66
CA CYS A 44 -0.92 -9.60 -16.60
C CYS A 44 -1.95 -8.59 -17.10
N ALA A 45 -3.23 -8.91 -16.97
CA ALA A 45 -4.36 -8.05 -17.28
C ALA A 45 -5.18 -7.75 -16.01
N VAL A 46 -5.53 -6.48 -15.83
CA VAL A 46 -6.36 -6.03 -14.71
C VAL A 46 -7.84 -6.23 -15.05
N SER A 47 -8.58 -6.89 -14.17
CA SER A 47 -10.03 -7.11 -14.26
C SER A 47 -10.77 -6.29 -13.19
N ASP A 48 -12.10 -6.43 -13.14
CA ASP A 48 -12.94 -5.73 -12.16
C ASP A 48 -12.64 -6.13 -10.71
N ASN A 49 -12.25 -7.40 -10.46
CA ASN A 49 -12.02 -7.93 -9.11
C ASN A 49 -10.54 -8.07 -8.73
N GLY A 50 -9.62 -7.80 -9.65
CA GLY A 50 -8.25 -8.25 -9.47
C GLY A 50 -7.34 -8.14 -10.67
N THR A 51 -6.27 -8.94 -10.66
CA THR A 51 -5.33 -9.08 -11.77
C THR A 51 -5.20 -10.56 -12.15
N ALA A 52 -5.27 -10.87 -13.44
CA ALA A 52 -5.03 -12.20 -13.98
C ALA A 52 -3.73 -12.21 -14.78
N CYS A 53 -2.81 -13.11 -14.45
CA CYS A 53 -1.53 -13.27 -15.13
C CYS A 53 -1.44 -14.63 -15.81
N ASP A 54 -1.10 -14.62 -17.09
CA ASP A 54 -0.86 -15.81 -17.90
C ASP A 54 0.65 -16.01 -18.14
N CYS A 55 1.14 -17.20 -17.82
CA CYS A 55 2.52 -17.64 -18.00
C CYS A 55 2.75 -18.52 -19.24
N ASN A 56 1.85 -18.46 -20.23
CA ASN A 56 2.05 -19.10 -21.53
C ASN A 56 3.16 -18.41 -22.34
N GLU A 57 3.90 -19.19 -23.16
CA GLU A 57 4.86 -18.62 -24.10
C GLU A 57 4.12 -17.79 -25.16
N PRO A 58 4.60 -16.58 -25.52
CA PRO A 58 3.88 -15.70 -26.43
C PRO A 58 3.76 -16.33 -27.84
N THR A 59 2.52 -16.63 -28.25
CA THR A 59 2.22 -17.09 -29.61
C THR A 59 1.89 -15.91 -30.51
N GLY A 60 2.91 -15.31 -31.14
CA GLY A 60 2.76 -14.46 -32.32
C GLY A 60 2.74 -12.93 -32.12
N THR A 61 3.19 -12.23 -33.16
CA THR A 61 3.34 -10.77 -33.29
C THR A 61 1.99 -10.05 -33.38
N GLY A 62 1.33 -9.87 -32.24
CA GLY A 62 0.07 -9.12 -32.11
C GLY A 62 0.23 -7.89 -31.21
N ARG A 63 -0.36 -6.77 -31.63
CA ARG A 63 -0.28 -5.39 -31.10
C ARG A 63 0.03 -5.22 -29.60
N THR A 64 0.90 -4.24 -29.37
CA THR A 64 1.27 -3.56 -28.12
C THR A 64 0.06 -3.26 -27.22
N ALA A 65 -0.29 -4.19 -26.33
CA ALA A 65 -0.87 -3.81 -25.06
C ALA A 65 0.29 -3.57 -24.08
N GLU A 66 0.12 -2.58 -23.21
CA GLU A 66 1.10 -2.23 -22.19
C GLU A 66 1.08 -3.32 -21.11
N PHE A 67 1.89 -4.37 -21.31
CA PHE A 67 2.01 -5.48 -20.38
C PHE A 67 3.03 -5.12 -19.30
N THR A 68 2.66 -5.32 -18.04
CA THR A 68 3.59 -5.20 -16.92
C THR A 68 3.85 -6.57 -16.32
N PRO A 69 5.09 -6.91 -15.94
CA PRO A 69 5.42 -8.18 -15.28
C PRO A 69 4.97 -8.22 -13.80
N SER A 70 4.05 -7.35 -13.42
CA SER A 70 3.67 -7.09 -12.04
C SER A 70 2.16 -6.96 -11.89
N ALA A 71 1.63 -7.48 -10.79
CA ALA A 71 0.26 -7.27 -10.36
C ALA A 71 0.23 -6.34 -9.15
N SER A 72 -0.86 -5.61 -8.97
CA SER A 72 -1.15 -4.84 -7.77
C SER A 72 -2.46 -5.30 -7.15
N LEU A 73 -2.46 -5.48 -5.83
CA LEU A 73 -3.63 -5.79 -5.03
C LEU A 73 -4.01 -4.59 -4.18
N THR A 74 -5.28 -4.20 -4.24
CA THR A 74 -5.88 -3.13 -3.46
C THR A 74 -7.17 -3.62 -2.80
N GLU A 75 -7.71 -2.90 -1.83
CA GLU A 75 -8.98 -3.28 -1.17
C GLU A 75 -10.15 -3.43 -2.15
N SER A 76 -10.13 -2.74 -3.29
CA SER A 76 -11.16 -2.86 -4.33
C SER A 76 -10.83 -3.92 -5.39
N LYS A 77 -9.54 -4.21 -5.63
CA LYS A 77 -9.05 -5.23 -6.56
C LYS A 77 -8.19 -6.22 -5.80
N ASN A 78 -8.85 -7.11 -5.08
CA ASN A 78 -8.26 -7.90 -4.01
C ASN A 78 -7.95 -9.35 -4.40
N THR A 79 -8.09 -9.70 -5.67
CA THR A 79 -7.81 -11.04 -6.19
C THR A 79 -6.64 -11.02 -7.17
N ILE A 80 -5.76 -12.01 -7.09
CA ILE A 80 -4.79 -12.31 -8.13
C ILE A 80 -4.96 -13.75 -8.60
N SER A 81 -4.82 -14.00 -9.89
CA SER A 81 -4.80 -15.34 -10.46
C SER A 81 -3.60 -15.53 -11.38
N ILE A 82 -2.93 -16.67 -11.25
CA ILE A 82 -1.75 -17.05 -12.03
C ILE A 82 -2.07 -18.36 -12.76
N GLN A 83 -2.02 -18.33 -14.09
CA GLN A 83 -2.26 -19.50 -14.93
C GLN A 83 -0.94 -20.15 -15.33
N CYS A 84 -0.69 -21.36 -14.85
CA CYS A 84 0.48 -22.13 -15.22
C CYS A 84 0.17 -23.10 -16.37
N PRO A 85 1.02 -23.17 -17.40
CA PRO A 85 0.91 -24.21 -18.43
C PRO A 85 1.13 -25.61 -17.82
N ASN A 86 0.55 -26.66 -18.41
CA ASN A 86 0.54 -28.03 -17.85
C ASN A 86 1.92 -28.61 -17.51
N GLN A 87 2.98 -28.08 -18.11
CA GLN A 87 4.37 -28.52 -17.94
C GLN A 87 5.16 -27.71 -16.90
N TYR A 88 4.49 -26.76 -16.26
CA TYR A 88 5.04 -25.91 -15.21
C TYR A 88 4.28 -26.14 -13.91
N GLU A 89 4.98 -26.01 -12.81
CA GLU A 89 4.40 -26.02 -11.47
C GLU A 89 4.37 -24.63 -10.88
N PHE A 90 3.30 -24.34 -10.15
CA PHE A 90 3.21 -23.12 -9.35
C PHE A 90 4.22 -23.14 -8.21
N ARG A 91 4.77 -21.96 -7.92
CA ARG A 91 5.70 -21.69 -6.82
C ARG A 91 5.23 -20.46 -6.03
N PRO A 92 5.18 -20.52 -4.69
CA PRO A 92 5.62 -21.64 -3.84
C PRO A 92 4.65 -22.84 -3.90
N THR A 93 5.18 -24.03 -3.59
CA THR A 93 4.37 -25.27 -3.61
C THR A 93 3.33 -25.30 -2.48
N GLU A 94 3.59 -24.63 -1.37
CA GLU A 94 2.68 -24.54 -0.23
C GLU A 94 1.62 -23.44 -0.42
N LYS A 95 0.35 -23.81 -0.29
CA LYS A 95 -0.81 -22.91 -0.54
C LYS A 95 -0.91 -21.72 0.42
N SER A 96 -0.33 -21.81 1.61
CA SER A 96 -0.39 -20.76 2.64
C SER A 96 0.82 -19.82 2.61
N LYS A 97 1.64 -19.89 1.55
CA LYS A 97 2.91 -19.17 1.48
C LYS A 97 3.05 -18.31 0.22
N VAL A 98 3.97 -17.35 0.30
CA VAL A 98 4.44 -16.51 -0.81
C VAL A 98 5.96 -16.41 -0.78
N CYS A 99 6.59 -16.12 -1.92
CA CYS A 99 8.04 -15.90 -1.97
C CYS A 99 8.37 -14.47 -1.52
N SER A 100 9.29 -14.33 -0.56
CA SER A 100 9.69 -13.02 -0.03
C SER A 100 10.64 -12.31 -0.99
N VAL A 101 10.42 -11.02 -1.27
CA VAL A 101 11.43 -10.19 -1.94
C VAL A 101 12.44 -9.73 -0.88
N GLY A 102 13.71 -10.09 -1.04
CA GLY A 102 14.78 -9.56 -0.19
C GLY A 102 15.07 -8.09 -0.53
N GLU A 103 15.45 -7.29 0.47
CA GLU A 103 15.69 -5.85 0.32
C GLU A 103 16.78 -5.50 -0.71
N ASP A 104 17.76 -6.41 -0.91
CA ASP A 104 18.91 -6.18 -1.82
C ASP A 104 18.93 -7.08 -3.07
N LYS A 105 17.90 -7.89 -3.32
CA LYS A 105 17.90 -8.87 -4.42
C LYS A 105 16.92 -8.49 -5.52
N ASN A 106 17.46 -7.95 -6.61
CA ASN A 106 16.71 -7.75 -7.86
C ASN A 106 16.38 -9.06 -8.58
N ALA A 107 17.09 -10.15 -8.28
CA ALA A 107 16.82 -11.46 -8.86
C ALA A 107 15.76 -12.19 -8.05
N GLN A 108 14.55 -12.28 -8.62
CA GLN A 108 13.49 -13.16 -8.13
C GLN A 108 13.66 -14.53 -8.76
N ASP A 109 13.96 -15.52 -7.92
CA ASP A 109 14.23 -16.87 -8.36
C ASP A 109 13.24 -17.85 -7.70
N LEU A 110 12.50 -18.58 -8.54
CA LEU A 110 11.51 -19.56 -8.10
C LEU A 110 12.17 -20.83 -7.52
N GLU A 111 13.43 -21.12 -7.86
CA GLU A 111 14.18 -22.24 -7.26
C GLU A 111 14.42 -21.98 -5.77
N THR A 112 14.94 -20.81 -5.45
CA THR A 112 15.20 -20.41 -4.06
C THR A 112 13.95 -19.98 -3.30
N CYS A 113 12.82 -19.69 -3.97
CA CYS A 113 11.56 -19.36 -3.32
C CYS A 113 11.12 -20.42 -2.30
N ASN A 114 11.30 -21.72 -2.57
CA ASN A 114 10.90 -22.76 -1.64
C ASN A 114 11.67 -22.72 -0.30
N GLN A 115 12.84 -22.08 -0.28
CA GLN A 115 13.66 -21.88 0.92
C GLN A 115 13.44 -20.49 1.55
N GLY A 116 13.08 -19.47 0.75
CA GLY A 116 12.85 -18.08 1.17
C GLY A 116 11.37 -17.68 1.33
N ASN A 117 10.46 -18.64 1.38
CA ASN A 117 9.02 -18.37 1.47
C ASN A 117 8.58 -17.98 2.90
N VAL A 118 7.52 -17.18 2.97
CA VAL A 118 6.87 -16.77 4.21
C VAL A 118 5.39 -17.13 4.19
N LYS A 119 4.83 -17.41 5.37
CA LYS A 119 3.38 -17.60 5.50
C LYS A 119 2.65 -16.30 5.18
N ILE A 120 1.58 -16.38 4.39
CA ILE A 120 0.72 -15.24 4.01
C ILE A 120 0.22 -14.52 5.27
N GLU A 121 -0.20 -15.27 6.28
CA GLU A 121 -0.63 -14.76 7.58
C GLU A 121 0.41 -13.81 8.22
N LYS A 122 1.69 -14.22 8.24
CA LYS A 122 2.78 -13.40 8.82
C LYS A 122 3.16 -12.21 7.93
N PHE A 123 2.97 -12.35 6.63
CA PHE A 123 3.29 -11.33 5.64
C PHE A 123 2.33 -10.12 5.70
N LEU A 124 1.04 -10.37 5.93
CA LEU A 124 -0.02 -9.34 5.86
C LEU A 124 -0.12 -8.40 7.08
N ASN A 125 0.70 -8.57 8.12
CA ASN A 125 0.71 -7.83 9.39
C ASN A 125 -0.26 -6.60 9.47
N PRO A 126 -1.32 -6.66 10.30
CA PRO A 126 -1.60 -7.68 11.32
C PRO A 126 -1.96 -9.06 10.75
N PRO A 127 -1.67 -10.15 11.49
CA PRO A 127 -2.15 -11.47 11.12
C PRO A 127 -3.68 -11.50 10.98
N PRO A 128 -4.21 -12.02 9.87
CA PRO A 128 -5.65 -12.13 9.69
C PRO A 128 -6.25 -13.22 10.59
N THR A 129 -7.53 -13.08 10.98
CA THR A 129 -8.26 -14.10 11.75
C THR A 129 -8.40 -15.42 10.99
N SER A 130 -8.53 -15.34 9.66
CA SER A 130 -8.46 -16.49 8.75
C SER A 130 -7.36 -16.24 7.72
N SER A 131 -6.38 -17.15 7.67
CA SER A 131 -5.28 -17.03 6.70
C SER A 131 -5.81 -17.26 5.28
N PRO A 132 -5.60 -16.32 4.34
CA PRO A 132 -5.82 -16.57 2.92
C PRO A 132 -4.88 -17.67 2.41
N GLU A 133 -5.36 -18.44 1.43
CA GLU A 133 -4.58 -19.49 0.78
C GLU A 133 -4.80 -19.46 -0.73
N TRP A 134 -3.82 -19.99 -1.46
CA TRP A 134 -3.92 -20.23 -2.90
C TRP A 134 -4.90 -21.36 -3.21
N ILE A 135 -5.88 -21.07 -4.06
CA ILE A 135 -6.87 -22.02 -4.56
C ILE A 135 -6.50 -22.41 -5.99
N ALA A 136 -6.32 -23.70 -6.24
CA ALA A 136 -6.07 -24.23 -7.57
C ALA A 136 -7.40 -24.63 -8.24
N SER A 137 -7.52 -24.35 -9.54
CA SER A 137 -8.68 -24.68 -10.36
C SER A 137 -8.27 -24.99 -11.80
N GLY A 138 -9.09 -25.78 -12.52
CA GLY A 138 -8.89 -26.12 -13.93
C GLY A 138 -8.47 -27.58 -14.17
N ALA A 139 -8.92 -28.16 -15.29
CA ALA A 139 -8.48 -29.46 -15.78
C ALA A 139 -7.56 -29.24 -16.99
N GLY A 140 -6.26 -29.42 -16.81
CA GLY A 140 -5.24 -29.07 -17.81
C GLY A 140 -4.35 -27.93 -17.30
N GLN A 141 -4.60 -26.70 -17.77
CA GLN A 141 -3.88 -25.52 -17.27
C GLN A 141 -4.41 -25.19 -15.88
N THR A 142 -3.49 -25.16 -14.90
CA THR A 142 -3.87 -24.95 -13.50
C THR A 142 -3.80 -23.47 -13.19
N THR A 143 -4.94 -22.89 -12.82
CA THR A 143 -5.03 -21.51 -12.36
C THR A 143 -5.00 -21.49 -10.84
N HIS A 144 -4.04 -20.75 -10.30
CA HIS A 144 -3.86 -20.52 -8.88
C HIS A 144 -4.32 -19.12 -8.52
N SER A 145 -5.32 -19.01 -7.64
CA SER A 145 -5.90 -17.74 -7.24
C SER A 145 -5.73 -17.47 -5.75
N LEU A 146 -5.43 -16.22 -5.41
CA LEU A 146 -5.39 -15.73 -4.03
C LEU A 146 -6.30 -14.51 -3.92
N THR A 147 -7.23 -14.54 -2.97
CA THR A 147 -8.11 -13.40 -2.65
C THR A 147 -7.83 -12.95 -1.23
N LEU A 148 -7.56 -11.66 -1.06
CA LEU A 148 -7.36 -11.03 0.24
C LEU A 148 -8.65 -10.36 0.71
N PRO A 149 -9.30 -10.79 1.79
CA PRO A 149 -10.41 -10.03 2.37
C PRO A 149 -9.99 -8.59 2.68
N LYS A 150 -10.90 -7.62 2.55
CA LYS A 150 -10.60 -6.20 2.79
C LYS A 150 -9.99 -5.94 4.18
N SER A 151 -10.45 -6.67 5.19
CA SER A 151 -9.92 -6.60 6.56
C SER A 151 -8.47 -7.04 6.70
N ASN A 152 -7.94 -7.80 5.73
CA ASN A 152 -6.63 -8.46 5.80
C ASN A 152 -5.56 -7.66 5.05
N PHE A 153 -5.88 -6.49 4.50
CA PHE A 153 -4.89 -5.64 3.86
C PHE A 153 -3.89 -5.10 4.92
N PRO A 154 -2.59 -5.11 4.60
CA PRO A 154 -1.53 -4.78 5.55
C PRO A 154 -1.54 -3.31 5.95
N LEU A 155 -0.88 -2.98 7.07
CA LEU A 155 -0.73 -1.58 7.50
C LEU A 155 0.29 -0.82 6.64
N THR A 156 1.26 -1.51 6.06
CA THR A 156 2.29 -0.94 5.18
C THR A 156 2.26 -1.62 3.81
N ASN A 157 2.74 -0.94 2.77
CA ASN A 157 2.85 -1.55 1.44
C ASN A 157 3.78 -2.78 1.53
N LYS A 158 3.34 -3.92 1.01
CA LYS A 158 4.13 -5.15 0.96
C LYS A 158 4.35 -5.59 -0.48
N LYS A 159 5.34 -6.46 -0.67
CA LYS A 159 5.67 -7.03 -1.97
C LYS A 159 6.12 -8.47 -1.81
N PHE A 160 5.62 -9.34 -2.68
CA PHE A 160 6.04 -10.73 -2.79
C PHE A 160 6.15 -11.12 -4.26
N PHE A 161 6.65 -12.32 -4.53
CA PHE A 161 6.58 -12.89 -5.87
C PHE A 161 6.06 -14.33 -5.82
N VAL A 162 5.54 -14.77 -6.95
CA VAL A 162 5.08 -16.14 -7.23
C VAL A 162 5.34 -16.44 -8.70
N GLY A 163 5.07 -17.66 -9.16
CA GLY A 163 5.24 -17.95 -10.57
C GLY A 163 5.06 -19.40 -10.94
N CYS A 164 5.41 -19.69 -12.19
CA CYS A 164 5.35 -21.02 -12.78
C CYS A 164 6.76 -21.45 -13.19
N GLN A 165 7.17 -22.67 -12.84
CA GLN A 165 8.50 -23.19 -13.15
C GLN A 165 8.43 -24.56 -13.83
N GLU A 166 9.26 -24.77 -14.86
CA GLU A 166 9.32 -26.01 -15.61
C GLU A 166 9.69 -27.22 -14.73
N GLN A 167 9.01 -28.36 -14.94
CA GLN A 167 9.25 -29.59 -14.18
C GLN A 167 10.56 -30.31 -14.57
N GLU A 168 11.19 -31.00 -13.61
CA GLU A 168 12.49 -31.69 -13.78
C GLU A 168 12.52 -32.89 -14.75
N GLY A 169 11.38 -33.26 -15.36
CA GLY A 169 11.25 -34.48 -16.17
C GLY A 169 11.62 -34.39 -17.65
N ARG A 170 11.91 -33.19 -18.19
CA ARG A 170 12.15 -33.00 -19.64
C ARG A 170 13.53 -32.47 -20.03
N VAL A 171 14.44 -32.34 -19.06
CA VAL A 171 15.83 -32.01 -19.37
C VAL A 171 16.49 -33.27 -19.94
N ASN A 172 16.74 -33.29 -21.26
CA ASN A 172 17.47 -34.38 -21.91
C ASN A 172 18.81 -34.59 -21.19
N ARG A 173 18.92 -35.67 -20.40
CA ARG A 173 20.10 -36.03 -19.57
C ARG A 173 21.35 -36.44 -20.39
N LEU A 174 21.38 -36.16 -21.69
CA LEU A 174 22.41 -36.64 -22.62
C LEU A 174 23.47 -35.57 -22.97
N LEU A 175 23.43 -34.38 -22.37
CA LEU A 175 24.46 -33.34 -22.54
C LEU A 175 24.86 -32.79 -21.16
N GLU A 176 26.17 -32.68 -20.89
CA GLU A 176 26.80 -32.23 -19.63
C GLU A 176 26.54 -30.74 -19.27
N ARG A 177 25.51 -30.13 -19.85
CA ARG A 177 24.92 -28.87 -19.41
C ARG A 177 23.41 -29.06 -19.39
N THR A 178 22.85 -29.29 -18.20
CA THR A 178 21.41 -29.13 -18.00
C THR A 178 21.06 -27.66 -18.28
N PRO A 179 20.25 -27.33 -19.32
CA PRO A 179 19.74 -25.98 -19.46
C PRO A 179 18.99 -25.58 -18.19
N ALA A 180 19.16 -24.33 -17.75
CA ALA A 180 18.41 -23.80 -16.62
C ALA A 180 16.91 -23.87 -16.93
N LYS A 181 16.11 -24.23 -15.92
CA LYS A 181 14.65 -24.41 -16.07
C LYS A 181 14.01 -23.11 -16.52
N LYS A 182 13.04 -23.20 -17.43
CA LYS A 182 12.23 -22.03 -17.76
C LYS A 182 11.36 -21.62 -16.58
N SER A 183 11.23 -20.32 -16.36
CA SER A 183 10.41 -19.76 -15.28
C SER A 183 9.64 -18.51 -15.72
N CYS A 184 8.40 -18.41 -15.25
CA CYS A 184 7.57 -17.22 -15.34
C CYS A 184 7.41 -16.63 -13.93
N VAL A 185 7.90 -15.41 -13.70
CA VAL A 185 7.86 -14.76 -12.39
C VAL A 185 6.89 -13.60 -12.42
N VAL A 186 5.95 -13.58 -11.46
CA VAL A 186 5.00 -12.50 -11.25
C VAL A 186 5.31 -11.83 -9.92
N THR A 187 5.70 -10.56 -10.00
CA THR A 187 5.81 -9.69 -8.84
C THR A 187 4.44 -9.21 -8.43
N VAL A 188 4.10 -9.33 -7.14
CA VAL A 188 2.83 -8.85 -6.60
C VAL A 188 3.10 -7.76 -5.58
N GLN A 189 2.55 -6.58 -5.84
CA GLN A 189 2.50 -5.47 -4.89
C GLN A 189 1.16 -5.55 -4.14
N VAL A 190 1.21 -5.44 -2.82
CA VAL A 190 0.02 -5.36 -1.98
C VAL A 190 0.02 -3.97 -1.36
N GLU A 191 -0.93 -3.13 -1.77
CA GLU A 191 -1.08 -1.81 -1.17
C GLU A 191 -1.49 -1.96 0.29
N ALA A 192 -1.04 -1.03 1.13
CA ALA A 192 -1.54 -0.93 2.48
C ALA A 192 -3.05 -0.60 2.46
N LYS A 193 -3.73 -0.97 3.54
CA LYS A 193 -5.10 -0.54 3.77
C LYS A 193 -5.21 0.98 3.80
N LYS A 194 -6.37 1.50 3.42
CA LYS A 194 -6.66 2.94 3.56
C LYS A 194 -6.92 3.27 5.03
N SER A 195 -6.45 4.43 5.47
CA SER A 195 -6.88 4.96 6.76
C SER A 195 -8.35 5.36 6.67
N SER A 196 -9.11 5.08 7.72
CA SER A 196 -10.55 5.40 7.74
C SER A 196 -11.01 5.78 9.13
N LEU A 197 -12.00 6.68 9.18
CA LEU A 197 -12.71 7.04 10.39
C LEU A 197 -14.15 6.52 10.26
N HIS A 198 -14.55 5.60 11.14
CA HIS A 198 -15.91 5.08 11.21
C HIS A 198 -16.36 5.08 12.67
N GLU A 199 -17.50 5.71 12.99
CA GLU A 199 -18.03 5.76 14.37
C GLU A 199 -16.99 6.18 15.42
N ASN A 200 -16.24 7.25 15.14
CA ASN A 200 -15.13 7.74 15.97
C ASN A 200 -14.01 6.70 16.23
N VAL A 201 -13.90 5.67 15.40
CA VAL A 201 -12.77 4.74 15.35
C VAL A 201 -11.90 5.09 14.15
N LEU A 202 -10.74 5.70 14.40
CA LEU A 202 -9.70 5.90 13.42
C LEU A 202 -8.89 4.61 13.29
N THR A 203 -8.93 3.98 12.13
CA THR A 203 -8.05 2.87 11.79
C THR A 203 -6.97 3.34 10.82
N CYS A 204 -5.70 3.21 11.20
CA CYS A 204 -4.60 3.72 10.40
C CYS A 204 -4.00 2.70 9.44
N GLY A 205 -3.63 3.19 8.26
CA GLY A 205 -2.65 2.58 7.35
C GLY A 205 -1.51 3.56 7.07
N TYR A 206 -0.38 3.04 6.61
CA TYR A 206 0.89 3.74 6.44
C TYR A 206 1.52 3.52 5.05
N GLY A 207 0.75 3.01 4.09
CA GLY A 207 1.18 2.96 2.70
C GLY A 207 1.20 4.35 2.08
N ALA A 208 1.88 4.46 0.94
CA ALA A 208 1.99 5.72 0.18
C ALA A 208 0.60 6.34 -0.15
N ASN A 209 -0.42 5.49 -0.33
CA ASN A 209 -1.77 5.90 -0.68
C ASN A 209 -2.77 5.84 0.49
N SER A 210 -2.33 5.51 1.71
CA SER A 210 -3.24 5.27 2.84
C SER A 210 -3.87 6.55 3.41
N ASN A 211 -3.21 7.70 3.28
CA ASN A 211 -3.58 8.96 3.95
C ASN A 211 -3.68 10.14 2.97
N THR A 212 -4.10 9.88 1.73
CA THR A 212 -4.20 10.91 0.67
C THR A 212 -5.50 11.70 0.71
N GLU A 213 -6.51 11.18 1.42
CA GLU A 213 -7.80 11.84 1.59
C GLU A 213 -7.71 12.99 2.62
N LYS A 214 -8.70 13.90 2.59
CA LYS A 214 -8.75 15.02 3.55
C LYS A 214 -8.76 14.46 4.98
N THR A 215 -8.05 15.13 5.89
CA THR A 215 -8.03 14.77 7.32
C THR A 215 -9.47 14.68 7.84
N PRO A 216 -9.91 13.51 8.33
CA PRO A 216 -11.26 13.34 8.86
C PRO A 216 -11.43 14.10 10.17
N VAL A 217 -12.68 14.46 10.46
CA VAL A 217 -13.07 15.18 11.67
C VAL A 217 -14.05 14.32 12.46
N ALA A 218 -13.74 14.04 13.72
CA ALA A 218 -14.63 13.44 14.70
C ALA A 218 -15.23 14.55 15.58
N THR A 219 -16.44 14.34 16.09
CA THR A 219 -17.04 15.22 17.12
C THR A 219 -17.39 14.38 18.32
N LEU A 220 -16.91 14.78 19.49
CA LEU A 220 -17.21 14.14 20.76
C LEU A 220 -18.24 14.97 21.53
N THR A 221 -19.39 14.37 21.83
CA THR A 221 -20.50 14.98 22.58
C THR A 221 -20.82 14.10 23.79
N SER A 222 -21.69 14.53 24.70
CA SER A 222 -22.09 13.71 25.84
C SER A 222 -22.70 12.36 25.41
N ASP A 223 -23.42 12.33 24.28
CA ASP A 223 -24.03 11.11 23.73
C ASP A 223 -23.04 10.24 22.91
N ASN A 224 -21.95 10.84 22.43
CA ASN A 224 -20.92 10.18 21.63
C ASN A 224 -19.54 10.64 22.10
N ASN A 225 -19.19 10.20 23.31
CA ASN A 225 -18.08 10.75 24.10
C ASN A 225 -16.76 9.98 23.96
N ALA A 226 -16.68 9.06 23.00
CA ALA A 226 -15.54 8.16 22.83
C ALA A 226 -14.85 8.34 21.48
N LEU A 227 -13.52 8.29 21.51
CA LEU A 227 -12.65 8.22 20.34
C LEU A 227 -11.73 7.01 20.48
N THR A 228 -11.60 6.21 19.44
CA THR A 228 -10.64 5.10 19.39
C THR A 228 -9.66 5.33 18.24
N ILE A 229 -8.36 5.19 18.51
CA ILE A 229 -7.28 5.30 17.52
C ILE A 229 -6.52 3.98 17.48
N VAL A 230 -6.58 3.30 16.33
CA VAL A 230 -5.93 2.01 16.10
C VAL A 230 -4.69 2.22 15.24
N CYS A 231 -3.52 2.27 15.90
CA CYS A 231 -2.23 2.40 15.22
C CYS A 231 -1.66 1.06 14.73
N GLY A 232 -2.13 -0.07 15.25
CA GLY A 232 -1.54 -1.37 14.96
C GLY A 232 -0.14 -1.54 15.55
N SER A 233 0.47 -2.69 15.28
CA SER A 233 1.80 -3.04 15.80
C SER A 233 2.94 -2.24 15.17
N GLU A 234 2.77 -1.80 13.92
CA GLU A 234 3.76 -1.02 13.14
C GLU A 234 3.67 0.49 13.42
N GLY A 235 2.56 0.97 13.98
CA GLY A 235 2.32 2.37 14.27
C GLY A 235 2.59 2.77 15.71
N GLN A 236 2.82 4.06 15.93
CA GLN A 236 2.92 4.69 17.24
C GLN A 236 2.07 5.96 17.27
N LEU A 237 1.45 6.21 18.43
CA LEU A 237 0.64 7.40 18.65
C LEU A 237 1.51 8.68 18.62
N HIS A 238 1.02 9.76 18.02
CA HIS A 238 1.68 11.06 18.00
C HIS A 238 0.81 12.05 18.80
N PRO A 239 1.36 13.04 19.55
CA PRO A 239 2.73 13.58 19.48
C PRO A 239 3.87 12.80 20.16
N THR A 240 3.60 12.10 21.25
CA THR A 240 4.67 11.66 22.17
C THR A 240 4.86 10.15 22.27
N GLY A 241 4.08 9.35 21.54
CA GLY A 241 3.97 7.92 21.79
C GLY A 241 3.04 7.56 22.94
N THR A 242 2.52 8.55 23.67
CA THR A 242 1.61 8.35 24.81
C THR A 242 0.24 8.98 24.55
N PRO A 243 -0.85 8.37 25.04
CA PRO A 243 -2.22 8.82 24.80
C PRO A 243 -2.64 10.05 25.63
N THR A 244 -1.73 10.62 26.42
CA THR A 244 -2.01 11.76 27.31
C THR A 244 -1.69 13.12 26.68
N THR A 245 -1.35 13.15 25.40
CA THR A 245 -0.97 14.38 24.68
C THR A 245 -1.68 14.48 23.34
N ALA A 246 -1.94 15.69 22.88
CA ALA A 246 -2.54 15.98 21.58
C ALA A 246 -1.96 17.29 21.01
N PHE A 247 -2.13 17.53 19.72
CA PHE A 247 -1.93 18.87 19.18
C PHE A 247 -3.19 19.70 19.42
N LEU A 248 -3.06 20.91 19.96
CA LEU A 248 -4.14 21.87 20.03
C LEU A 248 -4.28 22.57 18.67
N CYS A 249 -5.52 22.71 18.22
CA CYS A 249 -5.87 23.37 16.98
C CYS A 249 -6.66 24.65 17.26
N ASP A 250 -6.46 25.66 16.42
CA ASP A 250 -7.34 26.82 16.37
C ASP A 250 -8.64 26.45 15.65
N ILE A 251 -9.79 26.69 16.28
CA ILE A 251 -11.10 26.27 15.74
C ILE A 251 -11.47 27.03 14.46
N SER A 252 -11.00 28.27 14.30
CA SER A 252 -11.39 29.13 13.18
C SER A 252 -10.59 28.82 11.92
N THR A 253 -9.31 28.50 12.08
CA THR A 253 -8.39 28.20 10.97
C THR A 253 -8.21 26.70 10.74
N GLU A 254 -8.60 25.88 11.73
CA GLU A 254 -8.32 24.46 11.83
C GLU A 254 -6.83 24.08 11.76
N GLU A 255 -5.93 25.03 12.01
CA GLU A 255 -4.48 24.79 12.04
C GLU A 255 -4.07 24.25 13.40
N CYS A 256 -3.23 23.21 13.40
CA CYS A 256 -2.74 22.55 14.60
C CYS A 256 -1.22 22.66 14.64
N SER A 257 -0.65 23.01 15.79
CA SER A 257 0.81 23.25 15.86
C SER A 257 1.42 23.01 17.22
N THR A 258 0.65 23.20 18.28
CA THR A 258 1.17 23.13 19.66
C THR A 258 0.80 21.80 20.29
N ALA A 259 1.79 20.97 20.60
CA ALA A 259 1.56 19.79 21.41
C ALA A 259 1.29 20.20 22.87
N VAL A 260 0.17 19.72 23.42
CA VAL A 260 -0.30 20.01 24.77
C VAL A 260 -0.64 18.71 25.50
N LYS A 261 -0.75 18.77 26.82
CA LYS A 261 -1.28 17.66 27.61
C LYS A 261 -2.80 17.67 27.53
N LEU A 262 -3.43 16.51 27.65
CA LEU A 262 -4.89 16.44 27.73
C LEU A 262 -5.46 17.17 28.95
N THR A 263 -4.69 17.38 30.01
CA THR A 263 -5.05 18.24 31.15
C THR A 263 -5.26 19.71 30.76
N ASP A 264 -4.60 20.18 29.70
CA ASP A 264 -4.73 21.56 29.21
C ASP A 264 -6.00 21.74 28.36
N VAL A 265 -6.53 20.63 27.83
CA VAL A 265 -7.76 20.58 27.02
C VAL A 265 -8.98 20.26 27.91
N PHE A 266 -8.80 19.35 28.86
CA PHE A 266 -9.80 18.86 29.79
C PHE A 266 -9.31 19.11 31.23
N PRO A 267 -9.80 20.16 31.92
CA PRO A 267 -9.29 20.53 33.25
C PRO A 267 -9.37 19.40 34.29
N ASN A 268 -10.39 18.54 34.18
CA ASN A 268 -10.63 17.41 35.08
C ASN A 268 -10.10 16.07 34.55
N PHE A 269 -9.23 16.10 33.54
CA PHE A 269 -8.67 14.91 32.90
C PHE A 269 -8.11 13.93 33.93
N LYS A 270 -8.44 12.64 33.75
CA LYS A 270 -7.85 11.53 34.52
C LYS A 270 -7.32 10.51 33.52
N GLU A 271 -6.16 9.94 33.80
CA GLU A 271 -5.58 8.89 32.96
C GLU A 271 -6.52 7.69 32.78
N ALA A 272 -7.40 7.42 33.75
CA ALA A 272 -8.44 6.41 33.68
C ALA A 272 -9.47 6.61 32.54
N TRP A 273 -9.51 7.78 31.89
CA TRP A 273 -10.31 8.04 30.70
C TRP A 273 -9.72 7.36 29.45
N ILE A 274 -8.47 6.90 29.55
CA ILE A 274 -7.76 6.24 28.47
C ILE A 274 -7.69 4.74 28.76
N THR A 275 -8.06 3.94 27.75
CA THR A 275 -7.77 2.52 27.70
C THR A 275 -6.75 2.27 26.58
N VAL A 276 -5.65 1.58 26.90
CA VAL A 276 -4.62 1.18 25.93
C VAL A 276 -4.62 -0.33 25.78
N GLU A 277 -4.80 -0.79 24.55
CA GLU A 277 -4.70 -2.21 24.20
C GLU A 277 -3.32 -2.47 23.56
N GLY A 278 -2.44 -3.13 24.32
CA GLY A 278 -1.02 -3.26 23.97
C GLY A 278 -0.74 -4.10 22.72
N GLU A 279 -1.54 -5.13 22.43
CA GLU A 279 -1.31 -6.02 21.27
C GLU A 279 -1.79 -5.43 19.95
N THR A 280 -2.87 -4.64 19.98
CA THR A 280 -3.50 -4.03 18.79
C THR A 280 -2.99 -2.62 18.52
N GLY A 281 -2.25 -2.01 19.45
CA GLY A 281 -1.87 -0.59 19.37
C GLY A 281 -3.09 0.33 19.37
N SER A 282 -4.21 -0.12 19.97
CA SER A 282 -5.47 0.62 20.06
C SER A 282 -5.50 1.48 21.32
N ASN A 283 -5.90 2.74 21.18
CA ASN A 283 -6.01 3.70 22.27
C ASN A 283 -7.41 4.29 22.25
N LYS A 284 -8.15 4.14 23.34
CA LYS A 284 -9.52 4.66 23.46
C LYS A 284 -9.57 5.74 24.53
N LEU A 285 -10.02 6.93 24.16
CA LEU A 285 -10.34 8.04 25.06
C LEU A 285 -11.86 8.09 25.26
N VAL A 286 -12.31 8.14 26.51
CA VAL A 286 -13.72 8.31 26.87
C VAL A 286 -13.87 9.49 27.82
N ILE A 287 -14.63 10.50 27.41
CA ILE A 287 -14.83 11.73 28.20
C ILE A 287 -16.11 11.56 29.05
N PRO A 288 -16.05 11.55 30.39
CA PRO A 288 -17.26 11.51 31.21
C PRO A 288 -18.07 12.82 31.05
N GLU A 289 -19.35 12.80 31.44
CA GLU A 289 -20.25 13.95 31.29
C GLU A 289 -19.73 15.24 31.93
N ASP A 290 -19.07 15.14 33.09
CA ASP A 290 -18.45 16.26 33.82
C ASP A 290 -17.02 16.58 33.35
N GLY A 291 -16.53 15.86 32.34
CA GLY A 291 -15.18 15.95 31.80
C GLY A 291 -15.04 16.89 30.61
N PHE A 292 -16.15 17.35 30.01
CA PHE A 292 -16.12 18.26 28.87
C PHE A 292 -15.62 19.66 29.26
N PRO A 293 -14.88 20.34 28.36
CA PRO A 293 -14.38 21.69 28.61
C PRO A 293 -15.51 22.72 28.67
N GLU A 294 -15.24 23.88 29.28
CA GLU A 294 -16.20 25.00 29.32
C GLU A 294 -16.28 25.77 27.99
N GLU A 295 -15.25 25.66 27.15
CA GLU A 295 -15.15 26.26 25.83
C GLU A 295 -14.97 25.17 24.78
N ASP A 296 -15.41 25.44 23.55
CA ASP A 296 -15.13 24.56 22.42
C ASP A 296 -13.62 24.39 22.27
N LYS A 297 -13.18 23.15 22.07
CA LYS A 297 -11.78 22.81 21.77
C LYS A 297 -11.72 21.95 20.52
N MET A 298 -10.63 22.11 19.77
CA MET A 298 -10.29 21.20 18.69
C MET A 298 -8.88 20.68 18.93
N ILE A 299 -8.72 19.37 18.84
CA ILE A 299 -7.41 18.72 18.95
C ILE A 299 -7.14 17.86 17.73
N LEU A 300 -5.86 17.59 17.46
CA LEU A 300 -5.40 16.66 16.44
C LEU A 300 -4.60 15.55 17.09
N LEU A 301 -4.98 14.33 16.76
CA LEU A 301 -4.36 13.09 17.20
C LEU A 301 -4.15 12.18 15.99
N GLY A 302 -3.32 11.16 16.16
CA GLY A 302 -3.08 10.21 15.09
C GLY A 302 -1.90 9.29 15.36
N CYS A 303 -1.52 8.58 14.31
CA CYS A 303 -0.41 7.64 14.33
C CYS A 303 0.60 7.95 13.23
N SER A 304 1.86 7.67 13.53
CA SER A 304 2.94 7.61 12.55
C SER A 304 3.57 6.22 12.59
N LEU A 305 4.22 5.82 11.50
CA LEU A 305 4.98 4.57 11.47
C LEU A 305 6.11 4.63 12.51
N LYS A 306 6.33 3.54 13.25
CA LYS A 306 7.51 3.43 14.12
C LYS A 306 8.75 3.51 13.25
N THR A 307 9.60 4.50 13.45
CA THR A 307 10.94 4.47 12.88
C THR A 307 11.73 3.40 13.62
N ALA A 308 12.37 2.48 12.89
CA ALA A 308 13.36 1.61 13.49
C ALA A 308 14.44 2.53 14.09
N SER A 309 14.66 2.44 15.41
CA SER A 309 15.75 3.16 16.04
C SER A 309 17.08 2.66 15.46
N GLY A 310 17.66 3.44 14.55
CA GLY A 310 18.98 3.20 13.98
C GLY A 310 19.05 3.62 12.52
N GLU A 311 19.85 4.66 12.24
CA GLU A 311 20.31 5.06 10.90
C GLU A 311 19.30 5.78 9.99
N ASP A 312 18.87 6.98 10.40
CA ASP A 312 18.94 8.17 9.53
C ASP A 312 18.65 9.47 10.30
N SER A 313 19.42 9.72 11.35
CA SER A 313 19.52 11.06 11.96
C SER A 313 20.58 11.89 11.25
N LYS A 314 20.44 12.10 9.94
CA LYS A 314 21.23 13.10 9.19
C LYS A 314 20.40 13.91 8.20
N LYS A 315 19.33 14.52 8.68
CA LYS A 315 18.97 15.92 8.39
C LYS A 315 17.68 16.29 9.12
N LYS A 316 17.80 17.11 10.16
CA LYS A 316 16.90 18.27 10.38
C LYS A 316 17.59 19.20 11.37
N GLN A 317 18.17 20.23 10.77
CA GLN A 317 18.70 21.43 11.39
C GLN A 317 17.56 22.14 12.13
N ASN A 318 17.83 22.59 13.36
CA ASN A 318 17.01 23.42 14.25
C ASN A 318 15.70 24.00 13.68
N THR A 319 14.58 23.35 14.00
CA THR A 319 13.29 24.02 14.25
C THR A 319 12.50 23.20 15.26
N THR A 320 12.10 23.81 16.37
CA THR A 320 11.27 23.23 17.43
C THR A 320 9.81 23.09 16.99
N VAL A 321 9.56 22.45 15.84
CA VAL A 321 8.21 22.18 15.33
C VAL A 321 8.01 20.67 15.37
N GLN A 322 7.12 20.22 16.25
CA GLN A 322 6.77 18.81 16.35
C GLN A 322 5.92 18.43 15.13
N GLU A 323 6.34 17.39 14.41
CA GLU A 323 5.73 16.98 13.14
C GLU A 323 4.32 16.40 13.37
N GLU A 324 3.34 16.70 12.54
CA GLU A 324 2.00 16.10 12.68
C GLU A 324 2.00 14.59 12.34
N PRO A 325 1.06 13.80 12.88
CA PRO A 325 0.94 12.39 12.51
C PRO A 325 0.60 12.20 11.02
N THR A 326 1.11 11.13 10.42
CA THR A 326 0.80 10.79 9.01
C THR A 326 -0.65 10.34 8.83
N CYS A 327 -1.13 9.44 9.70
CA CYS A 327 -2.53 9.08 9.80
C CYS A 327 -3.16 9.88 10.93
N LYS A 328 -4.08 10.79 10.62
CA LYS A 328 -4.53 11.80 11.59
C LYS A 328 -6.02 12.04 11.58
N VAL A 329 -6.54 12.49 12.71
CA VAL A 329 -7.94 12.87 12.91
C VAL A 329 -8.01 14.16 13.73
N LYS A 330 -8.81 15.12 13.26
CA LYS A 330 -9.21 16.29 14.05
C LYS A 330 -10.40 15.91 14.90
N VAL A 331 -10.43 16.37 16.14
CA VAL A 331 -11.48 16.04 17.11
C VAL A 331 -12.04 17.34 17.65
N VAL A 332 -13.31 17.60 17.35
CA VAL A 332 -14.07 18.73 17.89
C VAL A 332 -14.73 18.30 19.18
N ILE A 333 -14.55 19.10 20.21
CA ILE A 333 -15.06 18.87 21.56
C ILE A 333 -15.86 20.12 21.94
N PRO A 334 -17.19 20.10 21.82
CA PRO A 334 -18.03 21.24 22.18
C PRO A 334 -18.04 21.49 23.70
N ALA A 335 -18.21 22.75 24.07
CA ALA A 335 -18.39 23.19 25.44
C ALA A 335 -19.51 22.41 26.13
N GLY A 336 -19.20 21.81 27.30
CA GLY A 336 -20.13 21.02 28.10
C GLY A 336 -20.72 19.80 27.39
N GLY A 337 -20.07 19.30 26.33
CA GLY A 337 -20.51 18.09 25.62
C GLY A 337 -21.79 18.26 24.81
N ARG A 338 -22.18 19.51 24.52
CA ARG A 338 -23.41 19.82 23.77
C ARG A 338 -23.40 19.11 22.42
N ALA A 339 -24.53 18.50 22.08
CA ALA A 339 -24.76 18.04 20.71
C ALA A 339 -24.86 19.27 19.79
N SER A 340 -23.85 19.51 18.96
CA SER A 340 -23.94 20.53 17.91
C SER A 340 -24.96 20.10 16.87
N ALA A 341 -25.97 20.94 16.65
CA ALA A 341 -26.83 20.82 15.48
C ALA A 341 -26.04 21.22 14.23
N ALA A 342 -25.52 20.22 13.52
CA ALA A 342 -24.97 20.25 12.16
C ALA A 342 -23.60 20.93 11.91
N ALA A 343 -22.63 20.10 11.50
CA ALA A 343 -21.84 20.35 10.30
C ALA A 343 -22.24 19.30 9.25
N SER A 344 -23.50 19.36 8.78
CA SER A 344 -23.87 18.68 7.54
C SER A 344 -23.10 19.36 6.41
N GLY A 345 -22.18 18.64 5.77
CA GLY A 345 -21.50 19.12 4.57
C GLY A 345 -22.51 19.56 3.50
N PRO A 346 -22.10 20.42 2.55
CA PRO A 346 -23.00 20.92 1.52
C PRO A 346 -23.44 19.76 0.62
N SER A 347 -24.61 19.19 0.88
CA SER A 347 -25.36 18.46 -0.14
C SER A 347 -25.82 19.48 -1.17
N SER A 348 -25.44 19.25 -2.42
CA SER A 348 -25.84 19.99 -3.61
C SER A 348 -27.28 20.54 -3.54
N PRO A 349 -27.56 21.76 -4.02
CA PRO A 349 -28.91 22.30 -4.01
C PRO A 349 -29.78 21.50 -4.98
N MET A 350 -30.70 20.68 -4.45
CA MET A 350 -31.85 20.24 -5.23
C MET A 350 -32.71 21.47 -5.51
N TYR A 351 -32.80 21.81 -6.79
CA TYR A 351 -33.77 22.77 -7.32
C TYR A 351 -35.18 22.33 -6.91
N ALA A 352 -35.81 23.09 -6.01
CA ALA A 352 -37.23 22.99 -5.77
C ALA A 352 -37.97 23.68 -6.94
N PHE A 353 -38.43 22.89 -7.92
CA PHE A 353 -39.44 23.37 -8.86
C PHE A 353 -40.77 23.46 -8.11
N ALA A 354 -41.22 24.69 -7.87
CA ALA A 354 -42.58 24.97 -7.44
C ALA A 354 -43.55 24.58 -8.57
N VAL A 355 -44.18 23.41 -8.47
CA VAL A 355 -45.32 23.06 -9.32
C VAL A 355 -46.55 23.73 -8.74
N GLY A 356 -46.93 24.85 -9.33
CA GLY A 356 -48.19 25.53 -9.05
C GLY A 356 -49.37 24.65 -9.49
N PHE A 357 -50.14 24.16 -8.53
CA PHE A 357 -51.47 23.59 -8.79
C PHE A 357 -52.43 24.72 -9.15
N LEU A 358 -52.69 24.89 -10.45
CA LEU A 358 -53.84 25.68 -10.92
C LEU A 358 -55.09 24.80 -10.82
N SER A 359 -55.92 25.05 -9.81
CA SER A 359 -57.26 24.48 -9.68
C SER A 359 -58.19 25.11 -10.72
N LEU A 360 -58.50 24.37 -11.79
CA LEU A 360 -59.48 24.76 -12.79
C LEU A 360 -60.86 24.26 -12.32
N VAL A 361 -61.61 25.13 -11.66
CA VAL A 361 -63.02 24.95 -11.33
C VAL A 361 -63.84 25.22 -12.60
N VAL A 362 -64.34 24.17 -13.25
CA VAL A 362 -65.33 24.30 -14.33
C VAL A 362 -66.72 24.20 -13.70
N SER A 363 -67.35 25.35 -13.48
CA SER A 363 -68.77 25.45 -13.15
C SER A 363 -69.60 25.22 -14.41
N GLY A 364 -70.18 24.02 -14.55
CA GLY A 364 -71.21 23.73 -15.54
C GLY A 364 -72.59 24.11 -15.00
N ALA A 365 -73.11 25.27 -15.40
CA ALA A 365 -74.52 25.62 -15.25
C ALA A 365 -75.23 25.31 -16.57
N TYR A 366 -76.07 24.27 -16.60
CA TYR A 366 -77.15 24.14 -17.57
C TYR A 366 -78.47 24.37 -16.85
N LEU A 367 -79.10 25.50 -17.20
CA LEU A 367 -80.50 25.80 -16.93
C LEU A 367 -81.37 25.05 -17.94
N THR A 368 -82.34 24.28 -17.47
CA THR A 368 -83.52 23.87 -18.24
C THR A 368 -84.76 24.33 -17.48
N SER A 369 -85.55 25.21 -18.09
CA SER A 369 -86.99 25.30 -17.81
C SER A 369 -87.72 25.86 -19.03
N TYR A 370 -88.78 25.13 -19.38
CA TYR A 370 -89.82 25.33 -20.40
C TYR A 370 -89.51 24.93 -21.85
#